data_AF-A0A496TLL5-F1
#
_entry.id   AF-A0A496TLL5-F1
#
_cell.length_a   1.000
_cell.length_b   1.000
_cell.length_c   1.000
_cell.angle_alpha   90.00
_cell.angle_beta   90.00
_cell.angle_gamma   90.00
#
_symmetry.space_group_name_H-M   'P 1'
#
loop_
_entity.id
_entity.type
_entity.pdbx_description
1 polymer ?
#
loop_
_entity_poly.entity_id
_entity_poly.type
_entity_poly.pdbx_seq_one_letter_code
_entity_poly.pdbx_strand_id
1 'polypeptide(L)' 'ILSLGILAGAELLFNKKANDQDNYEKLTFQQLLKDNINGVDGLNGATSVILSLDNKNVCVTCYWDNAVAVFQ' A
#
# COMPACT_ATOMS: atom_id res chain seq x y z
N ILE A 1 8.93 7.56 -6.08
CA ILE A 1 8.63 7.32 -4.64
C ILE A 1 7.21 6.79 -4.59
N LEU A 2 6.99 5.58 -4.05
CA LEU A 2 5.63 5.09 -3.86
C LEU A 2 4.99 5.83 -2.68
N SER A 3 3.74 6.25 -2.82
CA SER A 3 2.92 6.78 -1.73
C SER A 3 1.86 5.74 -1.39
N LEU A 4 1.72 5.42 -0.10
CA LEU A 4 0.78 4.41 0.38
C LEU A 4 -0.34 5.08 1.16
N GLY A 5 -1.58 4.70 0.86
CA GLY A 5 -2.77 5.15 1.57
C GLY A 5 -3.48 3.95 2.18
N ILE A 6 -3.82 4.06 3.48
CA ILE A 6 -4.65 3.07 4.17
C ILE A 6 -6.09 3.59 4.17
N LEU A 7 -6.99 2.80 3.61
CA LEU A 7 -8.43 2.97 3.79
C LEU A 7 -8.90 1.78 4.64
N ALA A 8 -9.89 1.94 5.51
CA ALA A 8 -10.36 0.83 6.36
C ALA A 8 -10.66 -0.43 5.52
N GLY A 9 -9.83 -1.48 5.68
CA GLY A 9 -9.92 -2.75 4.95
C GLY A 9 -9.33 -2.77 3.52
N ALA A 10 -8.51 -1.78 3.14
CA ALA A 10 -7.90 -1.71 1.82
C ALA A 10 -6.58 -0.95 1.80
N GLU A 11 -5.64 -1.41 0.98
CA GLU A 11 -4.38 -0.74 0.71
C GLU A 11 -4.35 -0.15 -0.70
N LEU A 12 -3.93 1.12 -0.82
CA LEU A 12 -3.76 1.82 -2.09
C LEU A 12 -2.29 2.11 -2.35
N LEU A 13 -1.76 1.54 -3.44
CA LEU A 13 -0.40 1.77 -3.91
C LEU A 13 -0.42 2.84 -5.02
N PHE A 14 0.26 3.97 -4.79
CA PHE A 14 0.43 5.03 -5.79
C PHE A 14 1.89 5.19 -6.20
N ASN A 15 2.16 5.24 -7.51
CA ASN A 15 3.48 5.62 -8.01
C ASN A 15 3.57 7.14 -8.21
N LYS A 16 4.60 7.77 -7.66
CA LYS A 16 4.95 9.16 -7.98
C LYS A 16 5.90 9.17 -9.18
N LYS A 17 5.43 9.65 -10.33
CA LYS A 17 6.29 10.06 -11.43
C LYS A 17 6.45 11.58 -11.41
N ALA A 18 7.71 12.04 -11.47
CA ALA A 18 7.99 13.42 -11.85
C ALA A 18 7.55 13.58 -13.31
N ASN A 19 6.70 14.56 -13.59
CA ASN A 19 6.45 14.96 -14.97
C ASN A 19 7.51 16.00 -15.31
N ASP A 20 8.35 15.73 -16.32
CA ASP A 20 9.41 16.67 -16.73
C ASP A 20 8.84 17.98 -17.31
N GLN A 21 7.53 18.06 -17.53
CA GLN A 21 6.86 19.22 -18.14
C GLN A 21 5.91 19.99 -17.24
N ASP A 22 5.55 19.50 -16.04
CA ASP A 22 4.64 20.18 -15.12
C ASP A 22 5.21 20.18 -13.71
N ASN A 23 5.15 21.32 -13.00
CA ASN A 23 5.64 21.49 -11.62
C ASN A 23 4.82 20.75 -10.55
N TYR A 24 3.97 19.79 -10.96
CA TYR A 24 3.15 18.97 -10.08
C TYR A 24 3.54 17.51 -10.22
N GLU A 25 3.75 16.85 -9.10
CA GLU A 25 4.05 15.43 -9.06
C GLU A 25 2.76 14.64 -9.29
N LYS A 26 2.71 13.84 -10.35
CA LYS A 26 1.53 13.04 -10.67
C LYS A 26 1.59 11.70 -9.94
N LEU A 27 0.61 11.46 -9.07
CA LEU A 27 0.34 10.15 -8.50
C LEU A 27 -0.49 9.33 -9.48
N THR A 28 -0.02 8.13 -9.81
CA THR A 28 -0.77 7.15 -10.59
C THR A 28 -1.14 5.98 -9.70
N PHE A 29 -2.42 5.62 -9.65
CA PHE A 29 -2.88 4.41 -8.98
C PHE A 29 -2.28 3.18 -9.66
N GLN A 30 -1.62 2.31 -8.90
CA GLN A 30 -1.06 1.06 -9.42
C GLN A 30 -1.91 -0.15 -9.05
N GLN A 31 -2.25 -0.28 -7.78
CA GLN A 31 -2.84 -1.52 -7.27
C GLN A 31 -3.66 -1.27 -6.01
N LEU A 32 -4.70 -2.08 -5.85
CA LEU A 32 -5.54 -2.19 -4.67
C LEU A 32 -5.46 -3.63 -4.16
N LEU A 33 -5.04 -3.80 -2.91
CA LEU A 33 -5.15 -5.05 -2.19
C LEU A 33 -6.29 -4.91 -1.18
N LYS A 34 -7.22 -5.87 -1.19
CA LYS A 34 -8.40 -5.86 -0.34
C LYS A 34 -8.48 -7.16 0.43
N ASP A 35 -8.71 -7.05 1.72
CA ASP A 35 -8.88 -8.18 2.61
C ASP A 35 -9.97 -9.15 2.11
N ASN A 36 -9.71 -10.45 2.23
CA ASN A 36 -10.59 -11.53 1.79
C ASN A 36 -10.93 -11.55 0.28
N ILE A 37 -10.13 -10.88 -0.56
CA ILE A 37 -10.26 -10.91 -2.02
C ILE A 37 -9.00 -11.52 -2.65
N ASN A 38 -9.17 -12.42 -3.62
CA ASN A 38 -8.06 -13.06 -4.36
C ASN A 38 -6.98 -13.69 -3.46
N GLY A 39 -7.36 -14.19 -2.28
CA GLY A 39 -6.44 -14.82 -1.33
C GLY A 39 -5.61 -13.84 -0.50
N VAL A 40 -5.91 -12.54 -0.53
CA VAL A 40 -5.34 -11.56 0.39
C VAL A 40 -5.98 -11.73 1.76
N ASP A 41 -5.14 -11.84 2.78
CA ASP A 41 -5.50 -11.98 4.18
C ASP A 41 -4.62 -11.06 5.04
N GLY A 42 -5.06 -10.80 6.27
CA GLY A 42 -4.31 -9.97 7.21
C GLY A 42 -4.35 -8.50 6.85
N LEU A 43 -5.45 -7.99 6.28
CA LEU A 43 -5.67 -6.56 6.00
C LEU A 43 -6.89 -5.97 6.74
N ASN A 44 -7.59 -6.78 7.54
CA ASN A 44 -8.74 -6.32 8.30
C ASN A 44 -8.27 -5.38 9.43
N GLY A 45 -8.69 -4.12 9.33
CA GLY A 45 -8.24 -3.09 10.27
C GLY A 45 -6.76 -2.73 10.08
N ALA A 46 -6.26 -2.70 8.84
CA ALA A 46 -4.95 -2.14 8.52
C ALA A 46 -4.77 -0.74 9.16
N THR A 47 -3.62 -0.51 9.79
CA THR A 47 -3.34 0.68 10.62
C THR A 47 -2.07 1.41 10.23
N SER A 48 -1.03 0.70 9.78
CA SER A 48 0.22 1.30 9.35
C SER A 48 0.82 0.50 8.20
N VAL A 49 1.59 1.20 7.36
CA VAL A 49 2.24 0.62 6.19
C VAL A 49 3.63 1.19 6.03
N ILE A 50 4.60 0.32 5.76
CA ILE A 50 5.99 0.69 5.51
C ILE A 50 6.54 -0.06 4.30
N LEU A 51 7.51 0.55 3.64
CA LEU A 51 8.30 -0.09 2.59
C LEU A 51 9.62 -0.59 3.17
N SER A 52 10.07 -1.76 2.70
CA SER A 52 11.45 -2.18 2.94
C SER A 52 12.43 -1.21 2.26
N LEU A 53 13.66 -1.13 2.78
CA LEU A 53 14.68 -0.20 2.26
C LEU A 53 15.01 -0.41 0.78
N ASP A 54 14.87 -1.65 0.30
CA ASP A 54 15.05 -2.03 -1.11
C ASP A 54 13.79 -1.83 -1.97
N ASN A 55 12.69 -1.32 -1.39
CA ASN A 55 11.37 -1.14 -2.01
C ASN A 55 10.78 -2.40 -2.63
N LYS A 56 11.20 -3.59 -2.19
CA LYS A 56 10.67 -4.87 -2.70
C LYS A 56 9.55 -5.45 -1.86
N ASN A 57 9.37 -4.96 -0.63
CA ASN A 57 8.33 -5.45 0.24
C ASN A 57 7.54 -4.29 0.83
N VAL A 58 6.25 -4.52 0.98
CA VAL A 58 5.32 -3.67 1.70
C VAL A 58 4.86 -4.44 2.94
N CYS A 59 5.03 -3.86 4.13
CA CYS A 59 4.59 -4.46 5.37
C CYS A 59 3.42 -3.66 5.95
N VAL A 60 2.34 -4.35 6.35
CA VAL A 60 1.12 -3.74 6.88
C VAL A 60 0.82 -4.30 8.26
N THR A 61 0.61 -3.44 9.26
CA THR A 61 0.15 -3.85 10.60
C THR A 61 -1.38 -3.77 10.68
N CYS A 62 -2.01 -4.83 11.19
CA CYS A 62 -3.47 -4.96 11.16
C CYS A 62 -4.02 -5.27 12.55
N TYR A 63 -4.92 -4.40 13.01
CA TYR A 63 -5.44 -4.43 14.38
C TYR A 63 -6.46 -5.55 14.61
N TRP A 64 -7.40 -5.76 13.68
CA TRP A 64 -8.46 -6.74 13.89
C TRP A 64 -8.01 -8.18 13.62
N ASP A 65 -7.09 -8.37 12.68
CA ASP A 65 -6.50 -9.70 12.42
C ASP A 65 -5.38 -10.07 13.39
N ASN A 66 -4.92 -9.14 14.23
CA ASN A 66 -3.73 -9.31 15.07
C ASN A 66 -2.52 -9.81 14.29
N ALA A 67 -2.33 -9.26 13.08
CA ALA A 67 -1.39 -9.78 12.09
C ALA A 67 -0.49 -8.68 11.50
N VAL A 68 0.59 -9.13 10.88
CA VAL A 68 1.43 -8.32 9.98
C VAL A 68 1.46 -9.00 8.62
N ALA A 69 0.92 -8.35 7.59
CA ALA A 69 0.96 -8.83 6.21
C ALA A 69 2.18 -8.28 5.47
N VAL A 70 2.76 -9.07 4.56
CA VAL A 70 3.91 -8.68 3.74
C VAL A 70 3.63 -9.00 2.27
N PHE A 71 3.75 -8.00 1.39
CA PHE A 71 3.52 -8.10 -0.06
C PHE A 71 4.77 -7.73 -0.85
N GLN A 72 4.92 -8.27 -2.07
CA GLN A 72 6.04 -8.05 -3.00
C GLN A 72 5.56 -7.45 -4.33
#